data_AF-A0A0B5BCH2-F1
#
_entry.id   AF-A0A0B5BCH2-F1
#
_cell.length_a   1.000
_cell.length_b   1.000
_cell.length_c   1.000
_cell.angle_alpha   90.00
_cell.angle_beta   90.00
_cell.angle_gamma   90.00
#
_symmetry.space_group_name_H-M   'P 1'
#
loop_
_entity.id
_entity.type
_entity.pdbx_description
1 polymer ?
#
loop_
_entity_poly.entity_id
_entity_poly.type
_entity_poly.pdbx_seq_one_letter_code
_entity_poly.pdbx_strand_id
1 'polypeptide(L)'
;MIRSPFHGLCLGIAVFLLLLAAGASAAPLPGIPDGCNTRCHKSKVREQFVHGPVGADDCIACHRPVGGEHPRDRGVFMLAGEREKLCYLCHEGKAAKRVVHPPVAQGDCLACHDPHQSPYAMQLKALGSDLCFTCHDAAAFRQKHGHAPVASGNCLGCHDPHQSDSRFLLKADGAGLCFLCHDKNLAMGVSKHKPVADGKCVSCHAPHGSEWPKLLRNAFPAPFYLPYAQANFALCFDCHEKNIAQDRRTDTLTGFRNGDVNLHFVHINKADKGRSCKTCHDPHAARQQRLIKEHIPGFGTWEIPISYTKTETGGTCVVGCHKPKSYDRIRAMKNP
;
A
#
# COMPACT_ATOMS: atom_id res chain seq x y z
N MET A 1 45.63 40.96 27.04
CA MET A 1 46.28 42.29 27.03
C MET A 1 46.45 42.71 25.58
N ILE A 2 45.87 43.89 25.22
CA ILE A 2 46.39 44.88 24.25
C ILE A 2 46.47 44.39 22.78
N ARG A 3 45.87 44.99 21.74
CA ARG A 3 45.18 46.27 21.48
C ARG A 3 44.53 46.14 20.08
N SER A 4 43.36 46.76 19.87
CA SER A 4 42.86 47.18 18.53
C SER A 4 43.77 48.27 17.93
N PRO A 5 43.61 48.75 16.67
CA PRO A 5 42.50 49.67 16.38
C PRO A 5 42.06 49.90 14.89
N PHE A 6 41.00 50.73 14.77
CA PHE A 6 40.49 51.56 13.64
C PHE A 6 39.93 50.87 12.37
N HIS A 7 38.60 50.86 12.14
CA HIS A 7 37.64 51.92 11.76
C HIS A 7 37.53 52.13 10.24
N GLY A 8 36.33 51.85 9.70
CA GLY A 8 35.93 52.15 8.33
C GLY A 8 34.40 52.05 8.22
N LEU A 9 33.73 53.14 8.55
CA LEU A 9 32.28 53.33 8.55
C LEU A 9 31.81 53.56 7.10
N CYS A 10 30.96 52.70 6.54
CA CYS A 10 30.21 52.98 5.31
C CYS A 10 28.71 52.89 5.62
N LEU A 11 28.10 54.07 5.72
CA LEU A 11 26.68 54.29 5.96
C LEU A 11 25.93 54.12 4.62
N GLY A 12 25.37 52.94 4.38
CA GLY A 12 24.43 52.71 3.27
C GLY A 12 22.99 52.96 3.74
N ILE A 13 22.40 54.09 3.33
CA ILE A 13 20.99 54.39 3.57
C ILE A 13 20.15 53.53 2.62
N ALA A 14 19.58 52.43 3.12
CA ALA A 14 18.56 51.66 2.42
C ALA A 14 17.18 52.31 2.67
N VAL A 15 16.66 53.00 1.66
CA VAL A 15 15.28 53.50 1.65
C VAL A 15 14.34 52.30 1.47
N PHE A 16 13.74 51.85 2.56
CA PHE A 16 12.65 50.87 2.54
C PHE A 16 11.36 51.57 2.12
N LEU A 17 11.02 51.50 0.83
CA LEU A 17 9.68 51.83 0.34
C LEU A 17 8.71 50.76 0.84
N LEU A 18 7.99 51.06 1.93
CA LEU A 18 6.80 50.32 2.34
C LEU A 18 5.72 50.52 1.26
N LEU A 19 5.63 49.57 0.33
CA LEU A 19 4.41 49.36 -0.44
C LEU A 19 3.37 48.75 0.51
N LEU A 20 2.52 49.62 1.07
CA LEU A 20 1.25 49.23 1.65
C LEU A 20 0.41 48.59 0.55
N ALA A 21 0.42 47.26 0.48
CA ALA A 21 -0.61 46.52 -0.23
C ALA A 21 -1.92 46.73 0.52
N ALA A 22 -2.69 47.73 0.10
CA ALA A 22 -4.08 47.88 0.50
C ALA A 22 -4.81 46.61 0.04
N GLY A 23 -5.11 45.74 0.99
CA GLY A 23 -6.04 44.65 0.76
C GLY A 23 -7.36 45.25 0.30
N ALA A 24 -7.73 44.99 -0.95
CA ALA A 24 -9.04 45.35 -1.45
C ALA A 24 -10.06 44.48 -0.69
N SER A 25 -10.64 45.02 0.37
CA SER A 25 -11.87 44.48 0.94
C SER A 25 -12.94 44.64 -0.13
N ALA A 26 -13.40 43.51 -0.68
CA ALA A 26 -14.54 43.50 -1.58
C ALA A 26 -15.72 44.19 -0.87
N ALA A 27 -16.31 45.20 -1.51
CA ALA A 27 -17.49 45.86 -0.97
C ALA A 27 -18.63 44.83 -0.84
N PRO A 28 -19.42 44.84 0.26
CA PRO A 28 -20.55 43.95 0.41
C PRO A 28 -21.51 44.05 -0.77
N LEU A 29 -21.99 42.90 -1.25
CA LEU A 29 -23.04 42.88 -2.25
C LEU A 29 -24.30 43.58 -1.69
N PRO A 30 -25.00 44.39 -2.50
CA PRO A 30 -26.23 45.04 -2.06
C PRO A 30 -27.24 44.01 -1.53
N GLY A 31 -27.70 44.18 -0.28
CA GLY A 31 -28.73 43.34 0.33
C GLY A 31 -28.24 42.11 1.10
N ILE A 32 -26.93 41.89 1.23
CA ILE A 32 -26.37 40.79 2.05
C ILE A 32 -25.59 41.41 3.22
N PRO A 33 -26.03 41.23 4.47
CA PRO A 33 -25.39 41.84 5.61
C PRO A 33 -24.01 41.23 5.90
N ASP A 34 -23.02 42.10 6.12
CA ASP A 34 -21.68 41.71 6.58
C ASP A 34 -21.71 41.07 7.98
N GLY A 35 -20.82 40.11 8.20
CA GLY A 35 -20.69 39.41 9.46
C GLY A 35 -21.78 38.36 9.64
N CYS A 36 -22.13 37.65 8.56
CA CYS A 36 -23.04 36.52 8.63
C CYS A 36 -22.53 35.51 9.67
N ASN A 37 -21.26 35.13 9.59
CA ASN A 37 -20.63 34.19 10.52
C ASN A 37 -20.20 34.81 11.87
N THR A 38 -20.01 36.14 11.96
CA THR A 38 -19.55 36.81 13.20
C THR A 38 -20.69 37.34 14.07
N ARG A 39 -21.89 37.57 13.51
CA ARG A 39 -23.04 38.13 14.23
C ARG A 39 -24.09 37.07 14.54
N CYS A 40 -24.62 36.38 13.51
CA CYS A 40 -25.78 35.50 13.67
C CYS A 40 -25.48 34.01 13.43
N HIS A 41 -24.76 33.66 12.36
CA HIS A 41 -24.44 32.28 11.96
C HIS A 41 -23.11 31.78 12.51
N LYS A 42 -22.78 32.18 13.75
CA LYS A 42 -21.58 31.72 14.48
C LYS A 42 -21.45 30.21 14.54
N SER A 43 -22.56 29.48 14.42
CA SER A 43 -22.58 28.01 14.36
C SER A 43 -21.86 27.42 13.15
N LYS A 44 -21.66 28.18 12.07
CA LYS A 44 -21.00 27.72 10.84
C LYS A 44 -19.48 27.83 10.86
N VAL A 45 -18.91 28.43 11.92
CA VAL A 45 -17.47 28.71 12.07
C VAL A 45 -16.95 28.38 13.48
N ARG A 46 -17.53 27.38 14.15
CA ARG A 46 -17.13 26.93 15.49
C ARG A 46 -16.04 25.87 15.50
N GLU A 47 -15.97 25.07 14.45
CA GLU A 47 -15.03 23.94 14.40
C GLU A 47 -13.63 24.40 14.00
N GLN A 48 -12.63 23.56 14.31
CA GLN A 48 -11.22 23.90 14.10
C GLN A 48 -10.88 24.20 12.64
N PHE A 49 -11.42 23.43 11.69
CA PHE A 49 -11.14 23.58 10.27
C PHE A 49 -12.35 24.15 9.55
N VAL A 50 -12.45 25.47 9.54
CA VAL A 50 -13.45 26.22 8.75
C VAL A 50 -13.02 26.25 7.28
N HIS A 51 -13.98 26.02 6.38
CA HIS A 51 -13.77 26.08 4.95
C HIS A 51 -13.50 27.53 4.51
N GLY A 52 -12.51 27.74 3.64
CA GLY A 52 -11.98 29.08 3.28
C GLY A 52 -13.05 30.13 2.98
N PRO A 53 -13.97 29.91 2.00
CA PRO A 53 -15.03 30.85 1.69
C PRO A 53 -15.92 31.18 2.89
N VAL A 54 -16.22 30.18 3.72
CA VAL A 54 -17.06 30.36 4.92
C VAL A 54 -16.34 31.16 6.00
N GLY A 55 -15.05 30.94 6.19
CA GLY A 55 -14.23 31.73 7.12
C GLY A 55 -14.08 33.19 6.68
N ALA A 56 -14.05 33.43 5.37
CA ALA A 56 -14.01 34.76 4.76
C ALA A 56 -15.37 35.47 4.71
N ASP A 57 -16.43 34.85 5.25
CA ASP A 57 -17.83 35.33 5.17
C ASP A 57 -18.38 35.42 3.72
N ASP A 58 -17.70 34.78 2.77
CA ASP A 58 -18.09 34.71 1.35
C ASP A 58 -19.14 33.60 1.13
N CYS A 59 -20.31 33.81 1.71
CA CYS A 59 -21.42 32.86 1.63
C CYS A 59 -21.96 32.73 0.20
N ILE A 60 -21.84 33.81 -0.58
CA ILE A 60 -22.41 33.94 -1.92
C ILE A 60 -21.66 33.13 -2.98
N ALA A 61 -20.41 32.73 -2.71
CA ALA A 61 -19.67 31.82 -3.57
C ALA A 61 -20.42 30.50 -3.83
N CYS A 62 -21.21 30.05 -2.85
CA CYS A 62 -21.96 28.80 -2.92
C CYS A 62 -23.47 28.99 -2.78
N HIS A 63 -23.91 30.06 -2.11
CA HIS A 63 -25.31 30.33 -1.84
C HIS A 63 -25.83 31.54 -2.58
N ARG A 64 -27.13 31.57 -2.83
CA ARG A 64 -27.83 32.76 -3.29
C ARG A 64 -29.06 33.03 -2.41
N PRO A 65 -29.36 34.30 -2.12
CA PRO A 65 -30.59 34.64 -1.42
C PRO A 65 -31.79 34.30 -2.29
N VAL A 66 -32.87 33.81 -1.67
CA VAL A 66 -34.14 33.53 -2.33
C VAL A 66 -35.30 34.03 -1.48
N GLY A 67 -35.80 35.21 -1.82
CA GLY A 67 -37.09 35.77 -1.37
C GLY A 67 -37.27 35.92 0.14
N GLY A 68 -37.47 37.15 0.62
CA GLY A 68 -37.80 37.45 2.03
C GLY A 68 -36.73 38.32 2.71
N GLU A 69 -37.10 38.93 3.83
CA GLU A 69 -36.19 39.75 4.65
C GLU A 69 -35.49 38.87 5.70
N HIS A 70 -34.18 38.66 5.58
CA HIS A 70 -33.40 37.88 6.55
C HIS A 70 -33.03 38.74 7.77
N PRO A 71 -33.68 38.54 8.93
CA PRO A 71 -33.01 37.89 10.06
C PRO A 71 -33.97 37.10 10.97
N ARG A 72 -34.74 36.15 10.42
CA ARG A 72 -35.09 34.85 11.07
C ARG A 72 -36.01 33.93 10.25
N ASP A 73 -36.42 34.32 9.05
CA ASP A 73 -37.03 33.38 8.11
C ASP A 73 -36.03 32.29 7.69
N ARG A 74 -36.44 31.01 7.80
CA ARG A 74 -35.64 29.86 7.38
C ARG A 74 -35.82 29.64 5.88
N GLY A 75 -34.76 29.19 5.21
CA GLY A 75 -34.83 28.81 3.79
C GLY A 75 -34.66 29.96 2.80
N VAL A 76 -34.33 31.16 3.26
CA VAL A 76 -34.07 32.34 2.41
C VAL A 76 -32.70 32.32 1.71
N PHE A 77 -31.95 31.23 1.85
CA PHE A 77 -30.74 30.93 1.08
C PHE A 77 -30.86 29.54 0.47
N MET A 78 -30.48 29.42 -0.80
CA MET A 78 -30.34 28.14 -1.48
C MET A 78 -28.97 28.04 -2.13
N LEU A 79 -28.61 26.86 -2.68
CA LEU A 79 -27.40 26.72 -3.48
C LEU A 79 -27.50 27.58 -4.75
N ALA A 80 -26.40 28.24 -5.10
CA ALA A 80 -26.31 29.09 -6.27
C ALA A 80 -26.31 28.29 -7.58
N GLY A 81 -26.03 26.98 -7.52
CA GLY A 81 -26.03 26.07 -8.65
C GLY A 81 -26.09 24.61 -8.20
N GLU A 82 -25.82 23.70 -9.14
CA GLU A 82 -25.67 22.26 -8.86
C GLU A 82 -24.49 22.04 -7.90
N ARG A 83 -24.69 21.15 -6.91
CA ARG A 83 -23.83 21.03 -5.74
C ARG A 83 -22.38 20.73 -6.10
N GLU A 84 -22.16 19.77 -6.98
CA GLU A 84 -20.84 19.33 -7.44
C GLU A 84 -20.15 20.38 -8.29
N LYS A 85 -20.89 21.08 -9.15
CA LYS A 85 -20.35 22.17 -9.98
C LYS A 85 -19.80 23.30 -9.12
N LEU A 86 -20.49 23.65 -8.02
CA LEU A 86 -20.01 24.65 -7.07
C LEU A 86 -18.66 24.26 -6.45
N CYS A 87 -18.47 22.98 -6.11
CA CYS A 87 -17.19 22.50 -5.59
C CYS A 87 -16.08 22.63 -6.64
N TYR A 88 -16.37 22.29 -7.90
CA TYR A 88 -15.39 22.31 -8.99
C TYR A 88 -14.96 23.70 -9.45
N LEU A 89 -15.67 24.77 -9.08
CA LEU A 89 -15.22 26.15 -9.33
C LEU A 89 -13.83 26.42 -8.75
N CYS A 90 -13.49 25.75 -7.64
CA CYS A 90 -12.20 25.88 -6.97
C CYS A 90 -11.44 24.55 -6.85
N HIS A 91 -12.14 23.43 -6.70
CA HIS A 91 -11.54 22.10 -6.48
C HIS A 91 -11.53 21.25 -7.75
N GLU A 92 -10.86 21.75 -8.78
CA GLU A 92 -10.83 21.12 -10.08
C GLU A 92 -10.17 19.73 -10.10
N GLY A 93 -10.48 18.99 -11.16
CA GLY A 93 -9.73 17.80 -11.55
C GLY A 93 -9.92 16.58 -10.65
N LYS A 94 -10.87 16.55 -9.71
CA LYS A 94 -11.09 15.40 -8.80
C LYS A 94 -11.75 14.17 -9.45
N ALA A 95 -12.24 14.31 -10.69
CA ALA A 95 -12.90 13.24 -11.45
C ALA A 95 -12.34 13.13 -12.89
N ALA A 96 -11.09 13.55 -13.11
CA ALA A 96 -10.44 13.59 -14.43
C ALA A 96 -9.70 12.29 -14.82
N LYS A 97 -9.40 11.40 -13.87
CA LYS A 97 -8.65 10.16 -14.12
C LYS A 97 -9.56 9.01 -14.52
N ARG A 98 -8.95 7.94 -15.04
CA ARG A 98 -9.66 6.77 -15.62
C ARG A 98 -10.61 6.06 -14.64
N VAL A 99 -10.23 5.95 -13.37
CA VAL A 99 -11.04 5.31 -12.33
C VAL A 99 -11.42 6.37 -11.32
N VAL A 100 -12.71 6.69 -11.23
CA VAL A 100 -13.24 7.66 -10.27
C VAL A 100 -14.03 6.92 -9.20
N HIS A 101 -13.85 7.32 -7.94
CA HIS A 101 -14.59 6.76 -6.82
C HIS A 101 -16.08 7.09 -6.98
N PRO A 102 -17.01 6.11 -6.83
CA PRO A 102 -18.42 6.34 -7.17
C PRO A 102 -19.08 7.56 -6.51
N PRO A 103 -18.86 7.88 -5.22
CA PRO A 103 -19.39 9.12 -4.63
C PRO A 103 -18.93 10.38 -5.36
N VAL A 104 -17.68 10.42 -5.83
CA VAL A 104 -17.14 11.55 -6.59
C VAL A 104 -17.71 11.60 -8.01
N ALA A 105 -17.82 10.46 -8.67
CA ALA A 105 -18.41 10.36 -10.01
C ALA A 105 -19.89 10.81 -10.03
N GLN A 106 -20.59 10.65 -8.90
CA GLN A 106 -21.98 11.08 -8.70
C GLN A 106 -22.10 12.52 -8.19
N GLY A 107 -20.99 13.22 -7.96
CA GLY A 107 -20.99 14.59 -7.43
C GLY A 107 -21.32 14.69 -5.93
N ASP A 108 -21.33 13.57 -5.20
CA ASP A 108 -21.66 13.54 -3.77
C ASP A 108 -20.44 13.83 -2.89
N CYS A 109 -19.83 15.01 -3.09
CA CYS A 109 -18.71 15.51 -2.30
C CYS A 109 -19.05 15.53 -0.80
N LEU A 110 -20.33 15.76 -0.48
CA LEU A 110 -20.80 15.92 0.89
C LEU A 110 -21.04 14.59 1.60
N ALA A 111 -20.91 13.44 0.93
CA ALA A 111 -20.83 12.15 1.62
C ALA A 111 -19.64 12.13 2.59
N CYS A 112 -18.52 12.76 2.20
CA CYS A 112 -17.28 12.75 2.96
C CYS A 112 -16.91 14.11 3.58
N HIS A 113 -17.29 15.22 2.93
CA HIS A 113 -16.91 16.57 3.35
C HIS A 113 -18.09 17.36 3.94
N ASP A 114 -17.82 18.23 4.90
CA ASP A 114 -18.73 19.29 5.33
C ASP A 114 -18.33 20.61 4.66
N PRO A 115 -19.20 21.25 3.86
CA PRO A 115 -18.81 22.41 3.07
C PRO A 115 -18.60 23.68 3.90
N HIS A 116 -18.94 23.67 5.20
CA HIS A 116 -18.73 24.81 6.09
C HIS A 116 -17.50 24.61 6.96
N GLN A 117 -17.42 23.48 7.67
CA GLN A 117 -16.40 23.30 8.69
C GLN A 117 -16.34 21.85 9.19
N SER A 118 -15.22 21.47 9.80
CA SER A 118 -15.10 20.21 10.51
C SER A 118 -14.08 20.29 11.66
N PRO A 119 -14.18 19.45 12.69
CA PRO A 119 -13.07 19.20 13.62
C PRO A 119 -11.86 18.53 12.94
N TYR A 120 -11.99 18.06 11.70
CA TYR A 120 -10.93 17.38 10.95
C TYR A 120 -10.48 18.18 9.72
N ALA A 121 -9.19 18.11 9.42
CA ALA A 121 -8.60 18.77 8.26
C ALA A 121 -9.29 18.35 6.95
N MET A 122 -9.25 19.22 5.93
CA MET A 122 -9.94 19.04 4.65
C MET A 122 -11.46 18.86 4.80
N GLN A 123 -12.03 19.40 5.89
CA GLN A 123 -13.47 19.37 6.13
C GLN A 123 -14.08 17.97 6.19
N LEU A 124 -13.30 16.96 6.58
CA LEU A 124 -13.78 15.57 6.59
C LEU A 124 -14.84 15.36 7.67
N LYS A 125 -15.87 14.53 7.43
CA LYS A 125 -16.91 14.24 8.43
C LYS A 125 -16.46 13.29 9.55
N ALA A 126 -15.40 12.54 9.31
CA ALA A 126 -14.80 11.61 10.26
C ALA A 126 -13.29 11.50 9.99
N LEU A 127 -12.53 11.04 10.98
CA LEU A 127 -11.07 10.95 10.90
C LEU A 127 -10.63 9.59 10.34
N GLY A 128 -9.66 9.61 9.41
CA GLY A 128 -8.98 8.40 8.95
C GLY A 128 -9.93 7.34 8.39
N SER A 129 -9.74 6.09 8.80
CA SER A 129 -10.54 4.96 8.33
C SER A 129 -12.01 5.01 8.74
N ASP A 130 -12.36 5.72 9.81
CA ASP A 130 -13.75 5.79 10.28
C ASP A 130 -14.65 6.42 9.21
N LEU A 131 -14.11 7.37 8.43
CA LEU A 131 -14.82 7.93 7.28
C LEU A 131 -15.10 6.88 6.21
N CYS A 132 -14.11 6.06 5.87
CA CYS A 132 -14.27 4.98 4.89
C CYS A 132 -15.31 3.96 5.37
N PHE A 133 -15.31 3.65 6.66
CA PHE A 133 -16.18 2.65 7.28
C PHE A 133 -17.63 3.11 7.49
N THR A 134 -17.96 4.36 7.16
CA THR A 134 -19.36 4.78 7.03
C THR A 134 -20.10 3.99 5.94
N CYS A 135 -19.37 3.51 4.93
CA CYS A 135 -19.93 2.72 3.81
C CYS A 135 -19.23 1.37 3.62
N HIS A 136 -17.92 1.27 3.87
CA HIS A 136 -17.17 0.03 3.71
C HIS A 136 -17.22 -0.80 5.00
N ASP A 137 -17.51 -2.09 4.90
CA ASP A 137 -17.56 -2.96 6.08
C ASP A 137 -16.18 -3.11 6.73
N ALA A 138 -16.03 -2.54 7.93
CA ALA A 138 -14.80 -2.61 8.72
C ALA A 138 -14.40 -4.05 9.08
N ALA A 139 -15.36 -4.98 9.21
CA ALA A 139 -15.08 -6.36 9.55
C ALA A 139 -14.21 -7.05 8.49
N ALA A 140 -14.39 -6.70 7.20
CA ALA A 140 -13.58 -7.23 6.11
C ALA A 140 -12.08 -6.90 6.23
N PHE A 141 -11.73 -5.85 6.97
CA PHE A 141 -10.35 -5.36 7.13
C PHE A 141 -9.71 -5.78 8.47
N ARG A 142 -10.47 -6.43 9.36
CA ARG A 142 -9.99 -6.92 10.66
C ARG A 142 -9.66 -8.40 10.60
N GLN A 143 -8.48 -8.70 10.07
CA GLN A 143 -7.96 -10.07 9.91
C GLN A 143 -6.98 -10.43 11.03
N LYS A 144 -6.79 -11.73 11.29
CA LYS A 144 -5.83 -12.22 12.31
C LYS A 144 -4.42 -11.65 12.11
N HIS A 145 -3.98 -11.55 10.87
CA HIS A 145 -2.76 -10.86 10.48
C HIS A 145 -3.13 -9.71 9.54
N GLY A 146 -3.34 -8.52 10.11
CA GLY A 146 -3.60 -7.30 9.36
C GLY A 146 -2.32 -6.70 8.77
N HIS A 147 -2.42 -6.12 7.57
CA HIS A 147 -1.33 -5.32 7.04
C HIS A 147 -1.21 -4.02 7.85
N ALA A 148 -0.01 -3.65 8.30
CA ALA A 148 0.18 -2.56 9.25
C ALA A 148 -0.51 -1.22 8.86
N PRO A 149 -0.42 -0.74 7.60
CA PRO A 149 -1.15 0.48 7.19
C PRO A 149 -2.67 0.34 7.29
N VAL A 150 -3.22 -0.86 7.06
CA VAL A 150 -4.66 -1.11 7.17
C VAL A 150 -5.08 -1.23 8.63
N ALA A 151 -4.28 -1.93 9.45
CA ALA A 151 -4.52 -2.08 10.87
C ALA A 151 -4.47 -0.73 11.62
N SER A 152 -3.68 0.23 11.14
CA SER A 152 -3.64 1.61 11.68
C SER A 152 -4.64 2.57 11.02
N GLY A 153 -5.52 2.09 10.15
CA GLY A 153 -6.55 2.91 9.48
C GLY A 153 -6.02 3.84 8.37
N ASN A 154 -4.78 3.65 7.92
CA ASN A 154 -4.16 4.43 6.84
C ASN A 154 -4.49 3.87 5.45
N CYS A 155 -5.77 3.87 5.09
CA CYS A 155 -6.25 3.46 3.75
C CYS A 155 -5.59 4.28 2.63
N LEU A 156 -5.34 5.56 2.91
CA LEU A 156 -4.78 6.53 1.98
C LEU A 156 -3.29 6.28 1.69
N GLY A 157 -2.62 5.38 2.41
CA GLY A 157 -1.27 4.94 2.07
C GLY A 157 -1.22 4.26 0.69
N CYS A 158 -2.29 3.56 0.31
CA CYS A 158 -2.38 2.81 -0.94
C CYS A 158 -3.44 3.35 -1.90
N HIS A 159 -4.54 3.90 -1.38
CA HIS A 159 -5.67 4.37 -2.18
C HIS A 159 -5.71 5.89 -2.32
N ASP A 160 -6.22 6.36 -3.45
CA ASP A 160 -6.69 7.73 -3.63
C ASP A 160 -8.23 7.74 -3.45
N PRO A 161 -8.79 8.54 -2.53
CA PRO A 161 -10.21 8.47 -2.20
C PRO A 161 -11.11 9.13 -3.26
N HIS A 162 -10.52 9.85 -4.23
CA HIS A 162 -11.26 10.48 -5.30
C HIS A 162 -11.13 9.72 -6.61
N GLN A 163 -9.90 9.42 -7.02
CA GLN A 163 -9.64 8.90 -8.37
C GLN A 163 -8.22 8.35 -8.55
N SER A 164 -8.05 7.43 -9.49
CA SER A 164 -6.74 6.98 -9.94
C SER A 164 -6.76 6.53 -11.39
N ASP A 165 -5.58 6.45 -12.00
CA ASP A 165 -5.40 5.72 -13.25
C ASP A 165 -5.33 4.21 -13.00
N SER A 166 -4.98 3.77 -11.80
CA SER A 166 -4.93 2.35 -11.42
C SER A 166 -6.30 1.84 -11.00
N ARG A 167 -6.57 0.54 -11.21
CA ARG A 167 -7.81 -0.09 -10.74
C ARG A 167 -7.90 -0.02 -9.21
N PHE A 168 -9.13 -0.10 -8.68
CA PHE A 168 -9.41 -0.03 -7.24
C PHE A 168 -8.87 1.23 -6.55
N LEU A 169 -8.71 2.31 -7.33
CA LEU A 169 -8.20 3.60 -6.85
C LEU A 169 -6.80 3.53 -6.24
N LEU A 170 -5.98 2.55 -6.65
CA LEU A 170 -4.63 2.40 -6.11
C LEU A 170 -3.72 3.53 -6.59
N LYS A 171 -2.75 3.96 -5.80
CA LYS A 171 -1.81 5.02 -6.20
C LYS A 171 -0.82 4.60 -7.29
N ALA A 172 -0.65 3.30 -7.48
CA ALA A 172 0.17 2.70 -8.53
C ALA A 172 -0.36 1.29 -8.86
N ASP A 173 0.03 0.76 -10.02
CA ASP A 173 -0.35 -0.57 -10.47
C ASP A 173 0.62 -1.67 -9.99
N GLY A 174 0.05 -2.87 -9.76
CA GLY A 174 0.81 -4.10 -9.50
C GLY A 174 1.86 -3.96 -8.39
N ALA A 175 3.04 -4.51 -8.64
CA ALA A 175 4.16 -4.45 -7.70
C ALA A 175 4.68 -3.03 -7.46
N GLY A 176 4.44 -2.09 -8.38
CA GLY A 176 4.85 -0.69 -8.22
C GLY A 176 4.27 -0.06 -6.96
N LEU A 177 3.02 -0.39 -6.62
CA LEU A 177 2.39 0.02 -5.36
C LEU A 177 3.12 -0.54 -4.15
N CYS A 178 3.45 -1.82 -4.17
CA CYS A 178 4.13 -2.50 -3.06
C CYS A 178 5.51 -1.89 -2.82
N PHE A 179 6.24 -1.55 -3.89
CA PHE A 179 7.58 -0.99 -3.82
C PHE A 179 7.64 0.50 -3.43
N LEU A 180 6.49 1.14 -3.20
CA LEU A 180 6.47 2.43 -2.50
C LEU A 180 7.00 2.31 -1.07
N CYS A 181 6.92 1.13 -0.46
CA CYS A 181 7.40 0.89 0.90
C CYS A 181 8.26 -0.38 1.05
N HIS A 182 7.97 -1.44 0.28
CA HIS A 182 8.72 -2.69 0.35
C HIS A 182 9.96 -2.66 -0.54
N ASP A 183 11.05 -3.27 -0.08
CA ASP A 183 12.30 -3.31 -0.85
C ASP A 183 12.12 -4.08 -2.17
N LYS A 184 12.40 -3.40 -3.29
CA LYS A 184 12.39 -3.98 -4.63
C LYS A 184 13.36 -5.15 -4.79
N ASN A 185 14.39 -5.25 -3.94
CA ASN A 185 15.34 -6.36 -3.93
C ASN A 185 14.65 -7.72 -3.72
N LEU A 186 13.45 -7.74 -3.10
CA LEU A 186 12.61 -8.94 -3.01
C LEU A 186 12.29 -9.54 -4.38
N ALA A 187 12.24 -8.72 -5.44
CA ALA A 187 12.00 -9.15 -6.82
C ALA A 187 13.27 -9.13 -7.70
N MET A 188 14.45 -9.11 -7.08
CA MET A 188 15.74 -9.09 -7.76
C MET A 188 16.51 -10.40 -7.50
N GLY A 189 17.18 -10.90 -8.54
CA GLY A 189 17.90 -12.16 -8.50
C GLY A 189 18.08 -12.76 -9.88
N VAL A 190 18.96 -13.75 -9.99
CA VAL A 190 19.18 -14.52 -11.22
C VAL A 190 17.94 -15.35 -11.56
N SER A 191 17.26 -15.88 -10.54
CA SER A 191 16.03 -16.63 -10.69
C SER A 191 14.91 -15.89 -9.97
N LYS A 192 13.83 -15.55 -10.68
CA LYS A 192 12.64 -14.90 -10.12
C LYS A 192 11.44 -15.82 -10.26
N HIS A 193 10.64 -15.90 -9.20
CA HIS A 193 9.42 -16.68 -9.22
C HIS A 193 8.42 -15.97 -10.15
N LYS A 194 7.74 -16.71 -11.04
CA LYS A 194 7.01 -16.09 -12.15
C LYS A 194 5.96 -15.04 -11.71
N PRO A 195 5.10 -15.30 -10.72
CA PRO A 195 4.19 -14.28 -10.19
C PRO A 195 4.90 -13.00 -9.71
N VAL A 196 6.10 -13.13 -9.11
CA VAL A 196 6.90 -11.98 -8.66
C VAL A 196 7.53 -11.24 -9.84
N ALA A 197 8.07 -11.97 -10.82
CA ALA A 197 8.60 -11.39 -12.05
C ALA A 197 7.53 -10.63 -12.85
N ASP A 198 6.30 -11.14 -12.85
CA ASP A 198 5.14 -10.52 -13.49
C ASP A 198 4.52 -9.38 -12.63
N GLY A 199 5.08 -9.07 -11.46
CA GLY A 199 4.59 -8.02 -10.56
C GLY A 199 3.24 -8.33 -9.88
N LYS A 200 2.84 -9.60 -9.80
CA LYS A 200 1.56 -10.07 -9.25
C LYS A 200 1.69 -10.48 -7.78
N CYS A 201 2.13 -9.54 -6.93
CA CYS A 201 2.31 -9.78 -5.49
C CYS A 201 1.04 -10.32 -4.82
N VAL A 202 -0.12 -9.81 -5.25
CA VAL A 202 -1.43 -10.18 -4.71
C VAL A 202 -1.89 -11.58 -5.11
N SER A 203 -1.15 -12.32 -5.94
CA SER A 203 -1.43 -13.74 -6.22
C SER A 203 -1.17 -14.62 -5.00
N CYS A 204 -0.20 -14.24 -4.16
CA CYS A 204 0.11 -14.97 -2.92
C CYS A 204 -0.26 -14.17 -1.67
N HIS A 205 -0.19 -12.83 -1.75
CA HIS A 205 -0.47 -11.94 -0.63
C HIS A 205 -1.89 -11.37 -0.65
N ALA A 206 -2.44 -11.13 0.54
CA ALA A 206 -3.69 -10.42 0.79
C ALA A 206 -3.37 -9.05 1.41
N PRO A 207 -3.35 -7.96 0.61
CA PRO A 207 -2.77 -6.67 1.02
C PRO A 207 -3.53 -5.95 2.15
N HIS A 208 -4.76 -6.38 2.47
CA HIS A 208 -5.50 -5.86 3.61
C HIS A 208 -5.27 -6.67 4.89
N GLY A 209 -5.06 -7.97 4.75
CA GLY A 209 -4.90 -8.89 5.87
C GLY A 209 -5.26 -10.32 5.47
N SER A 210 -4.85 -11.29 6.29
CA SER A 210 -5.22 -12.69 6.13
C SER A 210 -5.17 -13.47 7.44
N GLU A 211 -5.71 -14.68 7.42
CA GLU A 211 -5.57 -15.67 8.50
C GLU A 211 -4.14 -16.21 8.65
N TRP A 212 -3.30 -16.07 7.63
CA TRP A 212 -1.95 -16.61 7.62
C TRP A 212 -0.88 -15.52 7.84
N PRO A 213 0.25 -15.85 8.51
CA PRO A 213 1.35 -14.91 8.68
C PRO A 213 1.88 -14.37 7.36
N LYS A 214 2.52 -13.20 7.39
CA LYS A 214 3.06 -12.51 6.19
C LYS A 214 2.00 -12.21 5.13
N LEU A 215 0.74 -12.08 5.56
CA LEU A 215 -0.39 -11.72 4.71
C LEU A 215 -0.61 -12.75 3.59
N LEU A 216 -0.34 -14.04 3.83
CA LEU A 216 -0.46 -15.06 2.80
C LEU A 216 -1.92 -15.51 2.61
N ARG A 217 -2.29 -15.84 1.38
CA ARG A 217 -3.66 -16.29 1.07
C ARG A 217 -3.97 -17.70 1.56
N ASN A 218 -2.94 -18.51 1.82
CA ASN A 218 -3.10 -19.90 2.19
C ASN A 218 -1.94 -20.36 3.09
N ALA A 219 -2.07 -21.55 3.66
CA ALA A 219 -1.10 -22.10 4.60
C ALA A 219 0.30 -22.22 3.97
N PHE A 220 1.28 -21.72 4.72
CA PHE A 220 2.69 -21.87 4.42
C PHE A 220 3.45 -22.04 5.74
N PRO A 221 4.19 -23.13 5.94
CA PRO A 221 4.61 -23.51 7.27
C PRO A 221 5.79 -22.65 7.70
N ALA A 222 5.69 -22.03 8.88
CA ALA A 222 6.80 -21.31 9.49
C ALA A 222 7.98 -22.22 9.90
N PRO A 223 7.75 -23.43 10.47
CA PRO A 223 8.84 -24.30 10.90
C PRO A 223 9.80 -24.70 9.78
N PHE A 224 11.05 -24.94 10.16
CA PHE A 224 12.07 -25.47 9.27
C PHE A 224 11.83 -26.95 8.94
N TYR A 225 11.61 -27.73 10.00
CA TYR A 225 11.24 -29.13 9.93
C TYR A 225 9.77 -29.30 10.26
N LEU A 226 9.13 -30.20 9.53
CA LEU A 226 7.77 -30.62 9.78
C LEU A 226 7.50 -31.99 9.14
N PRO A 227 6.57 -32.77 9.70
CA PRO A 227 5.99 -33.90 9.00
C PRO A 227 5.38 -33.45 7.67
N TYR A 228 5.52 -34.29 6.66
CA TYR A 228 4.85 -34.03 5.38
C TYR A 228 3.34 -34.09 5.54
N ALA A 229 2.68 -32.98 5.20
CA ALA A 229 1.25 -32.94 4.97
C ALA A 229 0.96 -31.93 3.87
N GLN A 230 0.09 -32.27 2.91
CA GLN A 230 -0.23 -31.37 1.79
C GLN A 230 -0.76 -30.01 2.27
N ALA A 231 -1.58 -30.04 3.32
CA ALA A 231 -2.17 -28.84 3.92
C ALA A 231 -1.11 -27.84 4.41
N ASN A 232 0.07 -28.30 4.82
CA ASN A 232 1.14 -27.41 5.26
C ASN A 232 1.71 -26.56 4.12
N PHE A 233 1.56 -27.01 2.87
CA PHE A 233 2.09 -26.36 1.66
C PHE A 233 0.99 -25.89 0.72
N ALA A 234 -0.22 -25.70 1.24
CA ALA A 234 -1.40 -25.40 0.43
C ALA A 234 -1.17 -24.19 -0.50
N LEU A 235 -0.50 -23.13 -0.03
CA LEU A 235 -0.13 -21.98 -0.86
C LEU A 235 0.69 -22.34 -2.10
N CYS A 236 1.64 -23.27 -1.96
CA CYS A 236 2.47 -23.69 -3.09
C CYS A 236 1.66 -24.59 -4.03
N PHE A 237 0.83 -25.46 -3.47
CA PHE A 237 0.04 -26.44 -4.22
C PHE A 237 -1.21 -25.87 -4.89
N ASP A 238 -1.52 -24.59 -4.68
CA ASP A 238 -2.49 -23.86 -5.49
C ASP A 238 -2.03 -23.71 -6.95
N CYS A 239 -0.72 -23.81 -7.21
CA CYS A 239 -0.13 -23.70 -8.56
C CYS A 239 0.83 -24.85 -8.92
N HIS A 240 1.47 -25.48 -7.94
CA HIS A 240 2.45 -26.54 -8.18
C HIS A 240 1.85 -27.93 -7.95
N GLU A 241 2.19 -28.86 -8.82
CA GLU A 241 1.77 -30.25 -8.70
C GLU A 241 2.26 -30.89 -7.40
N LYS A 242 1.33 -31.46 -6.64
CA LYS A 242 1.60 -32.07 -5.33
C LYS A 242 2.52 -33.28 -5.44
N ASN A 243 2.40 -34.00 -6.56
CA ASN A 243 3.19 -35.18 -6.90
C ASN A 243 4.69 -34.89 -6.94
N ILE A 244 5.11 -33.61 -7.09
CA ILE A 244 6.51 -33.22 -6.97
C ILE A 244 7.13 -33.67 -5.66
N ALA A 245 6.38 -33.72 -4.55
CA ALA A 245 6.86 -34.18 -3.25
C ALA A 245 6.28 -35.55 -2.84
N GLN A 246 5.20 -36.03 -3.47
CA GLN A 246 4.56 -37.29 -3.10
C GLN A 246 5.19 -38.51 -3.77
N ASP A 247 5.57 -38.36 -5.03
CA ASP A 247 6.02 -39.51 -5.82
C ASP A 247 7.46 -39.84 -5.48
N ARG A 248 7.71 -41.06 -5.02
CA ARG A 248 9.07 -41.55 -4.73
C ARG A 248 9.94 -41.63 -5.98
N ARG A 249 9.33 -41.88 -7.14
CA ARG A 249 9.98 -41.97 -8.43
C ARG A 249 9.20 -41.18 -9.48
N THR A 250 9.92 -40.56 -10.41
CA THR A 250 9.34 -39.81 -11.53
C THR A 250 10.36 -39.70 -12.66
N ASP A 251 9.89 -39.71 -13.90
CA ASP A 251 10.69 -39.45 -15.10
C ASP A 251 10.29 -38.12 -15.79
N THR A 252 9.14 -37.57 -15.44
CA THR A 252 8.43 -36.51 -16.19
C THR A 252 8.08 -35.28 -15.36
N LEU A 253 7.89 -35.39 -14.03
CA LEU A 253 7.34 -34.31 -13.21
C LEU A 253 8.37 -33.23 -12.84
N THR A 254 9.64 -33.61 -12.68
CA THR A 254 10.68 -32.67 -12.24
C THR A 254 12.06 -33.04 -12.76
N GLY A 255 12.87 -32.01 -12.99
CA GLY A 255 14.29 -32.16 -13.30
C GLY A 255 15.16 -32.49 -12.08
N PHE A 256 14.65 -32.32 -10.84
CA PHE A 256 15.41 -32.62 -9.62
C PHE A 256 15.24 -34.10 -9.25
N ARG A 257 15.87 -34.98 -10.05
CA ARG A 257 15.84 -36.43 -9.89
C ARG A 257 17.18 -37.07 -10.26
N ASN A 258 17.56 -38.14 -9.57
CA ASN A 258 18.77 -38.91 -9.87
C ASN A 258 18.38 -40.25 -10.49
N GLY A 259 18.60 -40.44 -11.79
CA GLY A 259 17.81 -41.40 -12.56
C GLY A 259 16.33 -41.07 -12.41
N ASP A 260 15.50 -42.04 -12.06
CA ASP A 260 14.07 -41.86 -11.79
C ASP A 260 13.76 -41.56 -10.32
N VAL A 261 14.75 -41.50 -9.43
CA VAL A 261 14.51 -41.21 -8.00
C VAL A 261 14.23 -39.72 -7.83
N ASN A 262 13.03 -39.38 -7.38
CA ASN A 262 12.61 -38.00 -7.13
C ASN A 262 13.33 -37.45 -5.89
N LEU A 263 14.16 -36.42 -6.07
CA LEU A 263 14.93 -35.86 -4.97
C LEU A 263 14.11 -34.89 -4.12
N HIS A 264 12.97 -34.38 -4.58
CA HIS A 264 12.06 -33.64 -3.69
C HIS A 264 11.47 -34.58 -2.63
N PHE A 265 11.01 -35.78 -3.04
CA PHE A 265 10.47 -36.78 -2.12
C PHE A 265 11.42 -37.08 -0.96
N VAL A 266 12.71 -37.29 -1.24
CA VAL A 266 13.68 -37.67 -0.19
C VAL A 266 13.96 -36.55 0.83
N HIS A 267 13.62 -35.29 0.53
CA HIS A 267 13.83 -34.15 1.42
C HIS A 267 12.55 -33.67 2.09
N ILE A 268 11.43 -33.69 1.37
CA ILE A 268 10.16 -33.09 1.79
C ILE A 268 9.26 -34.15 2.44
N ASN A 269 9.18 -35.35 1.86
CA ASN A 269 8.25 -36.40 2.30
C ASN A 269 8.88 -37.31 3.35
N LYS A 270 8.89 -36.82 4.59
CA LYS A 270 9.40 -37.51 5.77
C LYS A 270 8.38 -37.40 6.90
N ALA A 271 8.33 -38.43 7.75
CA ALA A 271 7.41 -38.48 8.88
C ALA A 271 7.75 -37.45 9.99
N ASP A 272 9.02 -37.12 10.18
CA ASP A 272 9.50 -36.31 11.31
C ASP A 272 10.31 -35.07 10.88
N LYS A 273 11.25 -35.24 9.94
CA LYS A 273 12.21 -34.20 9.51
C LYS A 273 12.05 -33.84 8.04
N GLY A 274 10.81 -33.69 7.59
CA GLY A 274 10.51 -33.14 6.26
C GLY A 274 10.93 -31.69 6.22
N ARG A 275 11.58 -31.26 5.13
CA ARG A 275 11.93 -29.85 4.94
C ARG A 275 10.77 -29.12 4.31
N SER A 276 10.63 -27.84 4.64
CA SER A 276 9.73 -26.96 3.90
C SER A 276 10.31 -26.59 2.53
N CYS A 277 9.48 -26.31 1.53
CA CYS A 277 9.93 -25.81 0.23
C CYS A 277 10.84 -24.56 0.39
N LYS A 278 10.51 -23.71 1.38
CA LYS A 278 11.22 -22.46 1.69
C LYS A 278 12.63 -22.65 2.27
N THR A 279 12.94 -23.87 2.69
CA THR A 279 14.26 -24.22 3.22
C THR A 279 15.31 -24.04 2.12
N CYS A 280 15.03 -24.55 0.93
CA CYS A 280 15.95 -24.44 -0.20
C CYS A 280 15.55 -23.31 -1.16
N HIS A 281 14.24 -23.08 -1.34
CA HIS A 281 13.74 -22.12 -2.32
C HIS A 281 13.39 -20.77 -1.71
N ASP A 282 13.73 -19.70 -2.42
CA ASP A 282 13.16 -18.38 -2.19
C ASP A 282 11.84 -18.25 -2.97
N PRO A 283 10.70 -17.99 -2.30
CA PRO A 283 9.41 -17.87 -2.96
C PRO A 283 9.28 -16.59 -3.80
N HIS A 284 10.20 -15.63 -3.67
CA HIS A 284 10.24 -14.42 -4.48
C HIS A 284 11.34 -14.49 -5.55
N ALA A 285 12.60 -14.44 -5.13
CA ALA A 285 13.74 -14.41 -6.02
C ALA A 285 15.01 -14.90 -5.32
N ALA A 286 15.90 -15.51 -6.08
CA ALA A 286 17.17 -16.00 -5.56
C ALA A 286 18.33 -15.68 -6.51
N ARG A 287 19.53 -15.64 -5.94
CA ARG A 287 20.77 -15.41 -6.69
C ARG A 287 21.25 -16.65 -7.45
N GLN A 288 20.79 -17.85 -7.07
CA GLN A 288 21.09 -19.07 -7.81
C GLN A 288 19.90 -19.47 -8.69
N GLN A 289 20.17 -20.34 -9.67
CA GLN A 289 19.13 -20.86 -10.55
C GLN A 289 18.08 -21.68 -9.77
N ARG A 290 16.89 -21.85 -10.36
CA ARG A 290 15.79 -22.64 -9.77
C ARG A 290 15.32 -22.15 -8.40
N LEU A 291 15.42 -20.84 -8.17
CA LEU A 291 15.05 -20.18 -6.91
C LEU A 291 15.82 -20.68 -5.69
N ILE A 292 16.99 -21.31 -5.87
CA ILE A 292 17.74 -21.83 -4.74
C ILE A 292 18.42 -20.66 -4.01
N LYS A 293 18.18 -20.54 -2.71
CA LYS A 293 18.82 -19.55 -1.83
C LYS A 293 20.31 -19.79 -1.76
N GLU A 294 21.09 -18.78 -1.38
CA GLU A 294 22.54 -18.96 -1.08
C GLU A 294 22.77 -19.41 0.37
N HIS A 295 21.82 -19.07 1.24
CA HIS A 295 21.87 -19.32 2.66
C HIS A 295 20.51 -19.77 3.15
N ILE A 296 20.55 -20.71 4.07
CA ILE A 296 19.37 -21.25 4.74
C ILE A 296 19.42 -20.75 6.18
N PRO A 297 18.32 -20.16 6.71
CA PRO A 297 18.23 -19.81 8.11
C PRO A 297 18.46 -21.06 8.96
N GLY A 298 19.58 -21.07 9.70
CA GLY A 298 20.00 -22.22 10.49
C GLY A 298 19.53 -22.15 11.93
N PHE A 299 20.27 -22.78 12.82
CA PHE A 299 19.93 -22.87 14.24
C PHE A 299 20.55 -21.70 14.99
N GLY A 300 19.76 -20.67 15.30
CA GLY A 300 20.23 -19.46 15.98
C GLY A 300 20.80 -18.45 14.98
N THR A 301 22.06 -18.05 15.14
CA THR A 301 22.72 -17.03 14.31
C THR A 301 23.51 -17.61 13.14
N TRP A 302 23.64 -18.94 13.06
CA TRP A 302 24.38 -19.59 11.99
C TRP A 302 23.49 -19.78 10.75
N GLU A 303 23.90 -19.19 9.63
CA GLU A 303 23.29 -19.40 8.32
C GLU A 303 24.01 -20.55 7.60
N ILE A 304 23.26 -21.55 7.15
CA ILE A 304 23.83 -22.72 6.47
C ILE A 304 24.01 -22.38 4.98
N PRO A 305 25.24 -22.37 4.44
CA PRO A 305 25.45 -22.08 3.04
C PRO A 305 24.93 -23.23 2.18
N ILE A 306 24.38 -22.87 1.02
CA ILE A 306 23.93 -23.78 -0.01
C ILE A 306 24.45 -23.28 -1.36
N SER A 307 25.10 -24.15 -2.12
CA SER A 307 25.53 -23.87 -3.48
C SER A 307 24.98 -24.93 -4.41
N TYR A 308 24.31 -24.48 -5.47
CA TYR A 308 23.77 -25.30 -6.54
C TYR A 308 24.47 -24.99 -7.86
N THR A 309 25.12 -26.00 -8.41
CA THR A 309 25.70 -25.95 -9.76
C THR A 309 24.85 -26.80 -10.68
N LYS A 310 24.20 -26.16 -11.66
CA LYS A 310 23.40 -26.86 -12.67
C LYS A 310 24.32 -27.50 -13.72
N THR A 311 24.02 -28.73 -14.10
CA THR A 311 24.55 -29.34 -15.34
C THR A 311 23.41 -29.46 -16.37
N GLU A 312 23.74 -29.86 -17.59
CA GLU A 312 22.73 -30.08 -18.63
C GLU A 312 21.66 -31.08 -18.17
N THR A 313 22.11 -32.22 -17.62
CA THR A 313 21.30 -33.38 -17.24
C THR A 313 20.96 -33.46 -15.75
N GLY A 314 21.53 -32.61 -14.90
CA GLY A 314 21.21 -32.57 -13.48
C GLY A 314 21.90 -31.43 -12.73
N GLY A 315 22.70 -31.78 -11.73
CA GLY A 315 23.47 -30.78 -10.99
C GLY A 315 24.11 -31.31 -9.71
N THR A 316 24.82 -30.42 -9.03
CA THR A 316 25.51 -30.68 -7.77
C THR A 316 25.03 -29.71 -6.71
N CYS A 317 24.73 -30.23 -5.52
CA CYS A 317 24.38 -29.44 -4.35
C CYS A 317 25.44 -29.62 -3.27
N VAL A 318 26.00 -28.49 -2.82
CA VAL A 318 26.88 -28.40 -1.65
C VAL A 318 26.10 -27.70 -0.55
N VAL A 319 25.89 -28.36 0.58
CA VAL A 319 25.10 -27.85 1.71
C VAL A 319 25.71 -28.29 3.03
N GLY A 320 25.44 -27.56 4.12
CA GLY A 320 25.88 -27.98 5.46
C GLY A 320 25.17 -29.22 6.02
N CYS A 321 24.08 -29.69 5.40
CA CYS A 321 23.29 -30.82 5.92
C CYS A 321 23.82 -32.21 5.52
N HIS A 322 24.54 -32.33 4.41
CA HIS A 322 25.13 -33.58 3.94
C HIS A 322 26.36 -33.27 3.07
N LYS A 323 27.29 -34.23 2.93
CA LYS A 323 28.42 -34.11 1.98
C LYS A 323 27.91 -33.73 0.58
N PRO A 324 28.70 -33.02 -0.25
CA PRO A 324 28.31 -32.69 -1.62
C PRO A 324 27.71 -33.87 -2.35
N LYS A 325 26.53 -33.67 -2.98
CA LYS A 325 25.87 -34.70 -3.78
C LYS A 325 25.57 -34.18 -5.17
N SER A 326 25.76 -35.06 -6.14
CA SER A 326 25.44 -34.80 -7.55
C SER A 326 24.29 -35.71 -7.99
N TYR A 327 23.54 -35.25 -8.98
CA TYR A 327 22.49 -36.04 -9.60
C TYR A 327 22.51 -35.85 -11.11
N ASP A 328 22.06 -36.87 -11.82
CA ASP A 328 21.90 -36.87 -13.25
C ASP A 328 20.66 -37.69 -13.63
N ARG A 329 19.81 -37.12 -14.48
CA ARG A 329 18.52 -37.72 -14.84
C ARG A 329 18.60 -38.83 -15.89
N ILE A 330 19.73 -38.92 -16.60
CA ILE A 330 20.01 -39.92 -17.64
C ILE A 330 20.88 -41.04 -17.07
N ARG A 331 22.01 -40.70 -16.43
CA ARG A 331 22.95 -41.66 -15.85
C ARG A 331 23.05 -41.47 -14.35
N ALA A 332 22.18 -42.14 -13.61
CA ALA A 332 22.07 -41.99 -12.15
C ALA A 332 23.43 -42.03 -11.43
N MET A 333 23.70 -40.99 -10.65
CA MET A 333 24.94 -40.80 -9.91
C MET A 333 24.95 -41.67 -8.66
N LYS A 334 26.09 -42.31 -8.37
CA LYS A 334 26.34 -42.95 -7.08
C LYS A 334 26.96 -41.90 -6.15
N ASN A 335 26.20 -41.50 -5.14
CA ASN A 335 26.68 -40.57 -4.13
C ASN A 335 27.27 -41.35 -2.94
N PRO A 336 28.31 -40.83 -2.29
CA PRO A 336 28.93 -41.43 -1.11
C PRO A 336 28.03 -41.37 0.14
#